data_AF-A0A2N5SY66-F1
#
_entry.id   AF-A0A2N5SY66-F1
#
_cell.length_a   1.000
_cell.length_b   1.000
_cell.length_c   1.000
_cell.angle_alpha   90.00
_cell.angle_beta   90.00
_cell.angle_gamma   90.00
#
_symmetry.space_group_name_H-M   'P 1'
#
loop_
_entity.id
_entity.type
_entity.pdbx_description
1 polymer ?
#
loop_
_entity_poly.entity_id
_entity_poly.type
_entity_poly.pdbx_seq_one_letter_code
_entity_poly.pdbx_strand_id
1 'polypeptide(L)'
;MTDRLDCHHTDSLTHEQDLAVKSFERVLLNFRHHLVQLEGDGSRSEVVSLKIRSHFHRIQTAILPPLPGKVLRMCDLLLNPFFPPDKQVSNYQTGMALVAEVNAIVEDLVAATASFRLLRKTRNDPRRVPDLEECRLCGIAEANIVQLVTKLEQLLHRYSDIISRSSEGNTTRMTMQWAQANRDTHLLRGTIDHTIRWFELLDRRALHDDWHSMAQRTECLLSFATDSAKGSPVLRDYLAVIKLSRIFFVKMSRGVFEGNPLSQMCLPELTTLHRATRQIPDEIAMFIREIQRDRPIPGYWEPRVYDVADCFRRPIKILKDFHQRPGVSVDSHLSQESLEDIRDWYELWDCQLIRATTRFARIQHHVDHLISDP
;
A
#
# COMPACT_ATOMS: atom_id res chain seq x y z
N MET A 1 42.31 -30.70 58.23
CA MET A 1 43.03 -30.42 56.96
C MET A 1 42.42 -31.37 55.93
N THR A 2 41.59 -30.99 54.98
CA THR A 2 41.21 -29.71 54.37
C THR A 2 39.87 -29.99 53.68
N ASP A 3 38.77 -29.46 54.20
CA ASP A 3 37.52 -29.40 53.44
C ASP A 3 37.58 -28.16 52.55
N ARG A 4 37.76 -28.40 51.24
CA ARG A 4 37.48 -27.42 50.21
C ARG A 4 35.97 -27.33 50.08
N LEU A 5 35.39 -26.34 50.73
CA LEU A 5 34.08 -25.83 50.37
C LEU A 5 34.22 -25.11 49.03
N ASP A 6 33.86 -25.82 47.96
CA ASP A 6 33.54 -25.22 46.67
C ASP A 6 32.36 -24.27 46.88
N CYS A 7 32.67 -22.97 46.97
CA CYS A 7 31.68 -21.92 46.86
C CYS A 7 31.13 -21.93 45.42
N HIS A 8 30.04 -22.64 45.20
CA HIS A 8 29.16 -22.37 44.08
C HIS A 8 28.62 -20.94 44.24
N HIS A 9 29.28 -19.96 43.62
CA HIS A 9 28.63 -18.71 43.26
C HIS A 9 27.56 -19.03 42.21
N THR A 10 26.34 -19.24 42.68
CA THR A 10 25.15 -18.99 41.85
C THR A 10 25.10 -17.48 41.63
N ASP A 11 25.73 -16.99 40.56
CA ASP A 11 25.68 -15.58 40.18
C ASP A 11 24.23 -15.20 39.84
N SER A 12 23.57 -14.55 40.80
CA SER A 12 22.23 -14.02 40.67
C SER A 12 22.20 -12.93 39.59
N LEU A 13 21.18 -12.94 38.74
CA LEU A 13 20.92 -11.86 37.78
C LEU A 13 20.96 -10.50 38.47
N THR A 14 21.48 -9.50 37.77
CA THR A 14 21.36 -8.11 38.25
C THR A 14 19.88 -7.70 38.30
N HIS A 15 19.55 -6.73 39.15
CA HIS A 15 18.18 -6.21 39.26
C HIS A 15 17.59 -5.81 37.90
N GLU A 16 18.37 -5.14 37.04
CA GLU A 16 17.92 -4.71 35.72
C GLU A 16 17.71 -5.88 34.75
N GLN A 17 18.54 -6.93 34.83
CA GLN A 17 18.35 -8.14 34.02
C GLN A 17 17.09 -8.90 34.45
N ASP A 18 16.83 -9.03 35.74
CA ASP A 18 15.60 -9.65 36.26
C ASP A 18 14.34 -8.89 35.83
N LEU A 19 14.37 -7.54 35.89
CA LEU A 19 13.29 -6.70 35.38
C LEU A 19 13.08 -6.87 33.87
N ALA A 20 14.16 -6.91 33.09
CA ALA A 20 14.09 -7.11 31.65
C ALA A 20 13.46 -8.47 31.30
N VAL A 21 13.91 -9.56 31.95
CA VAL A 21 13.35 -10.91 31.75
C VAL A 21 11.86 -10.93 32.07
N LYS A 22 11.43 -10.36 33.21
CA LYS A 22 10.00 -10.25 33.57
C LYS A 22 9.20 -9.43 32.57
N SER A 23 9.81 -8.41 31.96
CA SER A 23 9.19 -7.62 30.89
C SER A 23 8.97 -8.47 29.63
N PHE A 24 9.97 -9.25 29.21
CA PHE A 24 9.84 -10.18 28.09
C PHE A 24 8.80 -11.26 28.35
N GLU A 25 8.81 -11.90 29.52
CA GLU A 25 7.84 -12.95 29.88
C GLU A 25 6.39 -12.45 29.77
N ARG A 26 6.12 -11.23 30.22
CA ARG A 26 4.79 -10.61 30.11
C ARG A 26 4.38 -10.41 28.66
N VAL A 27 5.27 -9.88 27.82
CA VAL A 27 4.98 -9.64 26.40
C VAL A 27 4.83 -10.95 25.63
N LEU A 28 5.66 -11.96 25.93
CA LEU A 28 5.56 -13.29 25.32
C LEU A 28 4.22 -13.96 25.64
N LEU A 29 3.72 -13.80 26.86
CA LEU A 29 2.37 -14.28 27.23
C LEU A 29 1.29 -13.61 26.39
N ASN A 30 1.38 -12.29 26.20
CA ASN A 30 0.45 -11.55 25.34
C ASN A 30 0.52 -12.03 23.90
N PHE A 31 1.72 -12.24 23.36
CA PHE A 31 1.91 -12.70 21.99
C PHE A 31 1.29 -14.07 21.74
N ARG A 32 1.44 -15.00 22.68
CA ARG A 32 0.78 -16.31 22.61
C ARG A 32 -0.74 -16.17 22.61
N HIS A 33 -1.27 -15.29 23.45
CA HIS A 33 -2.70 -15.01 23.44
C HIS A 33 -3.17 -14.42 22.10
N HIS A 34 -2.42 -13.48 21.53
CA HIS A 34 -2.70 -12.90 20.23
C HIS A 34 -2.59 -13.89 19.07
N LEU A 35 -1.62 -14.80 19.09
CA LEU A 35 -1.51 -15.85 18.09
C LEU A 35 -2.74 -16.77 18.09
N VAL A 36 -3.20 -17.18 19.27
CA VAL A 36 -4.44 -17.97 19.40
C VAL A 36 -5.65 -17.19 18.87
N GLN A 37 -5.74 -15.89 19.13
CA GLN A 37 -6.81 -15.04 18.60
C GLN A 37 -6.76 -14.91 17.07
N LEU A 38 -5.56 -14.76 16.50
CA LEU A 38 -5.35 -14.61 15.06
C LEU A 38 -5.60 -15.91 14.30
N GLU A 39 -5.28 -17.06 14.90
CA GLU A 39 -5.50 -18.37 14.28
C GLU A 39 -6.98 -18.72 14.19
N GLY A 40 -7.79 -18.28 15.16
CA GLY A 40 -9.26 -18.27 15.09
C GLY A 40 -9.94 -19.64 14.98
N ASP A 41 -11.11 -19.77 15.59
CA ASP A 41 -11.94 -20.96 15.47
C ASP A 41 -12.64 -20.94 14.09
N GLY A 42 -12.16 -21.73 13.14
CA GLY A 42 -12.59 -21.76 11.72
C GLY A 42 -14.06 -22.11 11.43
N SER A 43 -14.95 -21.93 12.41
CA SER A 43 -16.36 -22.34 12.41
C SER A 43 -17.37 -21.21 12.15
N ARG A 44 -16.93 -19.94 12.12
CA ARG A 44 -17.87 -18.81 12.01
C ARG A 44 -18.10 -18.38 10.56
N SER A 45 -19.38 -18.25 10.19
CA SER A 45 -19.79 -17.61 8.93
C SER A 45 -19.45 -16.12 9.00
N GLU A 46 -18.25 -15.79 8.54
CA GLU A 46 -17.71 -14.44 8.55
C GLU A 46 -17.83 -13.79 7.18
N VAL A 47 -18.10 -12.48 7.16
CA VAL A 47 -18.15 -11.67 5.94
C VAL A 47 -16.97 -10.71 5.97
N VAL A 48 -16.31 -10.51 4.83
CA VAL A 48 -15.20 -9.57 4.72
C VAL A 48 -15.69 -8.14 4.98
N SER A 49 -14.88 -7.37 5.71
CA SER A 49 -15.14 -5.96 5.99
C SER A 49 -15.05 -5.12 4.71
N LEU A 50 -16.07 -4.29 4.45
CA LEU A 50 -16.07 -3.31 3.36
C LEU A 50 -14.95 -2.26 3.48
N LYS A 51 -14.29 -2.18 4.64
CA LYS A 51 -13.17 -1.27 4.91
C LYS A 51 -11.82 -1.99 4.90
N ILE A 52 -11.74 -3.22 4.41
CA ILE A 52 -10.51 -4.02 4.46
C ILE A 52 -9.30 -3.31 3.86
N ARG A 53 -9.46 -2.63 2.72
CA ARG A 53 -8.39 -1.84 2.10
C ARG A 53 -7.88 -0.73 3.01
N SER A 54 -8.77 -0.08 3.76
CA SER A 54 -8.37 0.92 4.77
C SER A 54 -7.57 0.31 5.91
N HIS A 55 -7.86 -0.94 6.28
CA HIS A 55 -7.10 -1.65 7.32
C HIS A 55 -5.72 -2.08 6.80
N PHE A 56 -5.62 -2.60 5.57
CA PHE A 56 -4.34 -2.89 4.91
C PHE A 56 -3.46 -1.64 4.83
N HIS A 57 -4.03 -0.53 4.37
CA HIS A 57 -3.33 0.74 4.29
C HIS A 57 -2.82 1.21 5.66
N ARG A 58 -3.63 1.09 6.73
CA ARG A 58 -3.21 1.43 8.11
C ARG A 58 -2.06 0.55 8.59
N ILE A 59 -2.13 -0.76 8.32
CA ILE A 59 -1.07 -1.71 8.70
C ILE A 59 0.25 -1.32 8.03
N GLN A 60 0.19 -1.04 6.72
CA GLN A 60 1.34 -0.68 5.91
C GLN A 60 1.96 0.66 6.30
N THR A 61 1.15 1.69 6.55
CA THR A 61 1.65 3.08 6.67
C THR A 61 1.87 3.56 8.10
N ALA A 62 1.20 2.94 9.08
CA ALA A 62 1.23 3.40 10.47
C ALA A 62 1.75 2.33 11.44
N ILE A 63 1.29 1.08 11.31
CA ILE A 63 1.54 0.04 12.32
C ILE A 63 2.91 -0.62 12.15
N LEU A 64 3.22 -1.13 10.95
CA LEU A 64 4.48 -1.86 10.70
C LEU A 64 5.74 -1.01 10.51
N PRO A 65 5.71 0.19 9.88
CA PRO A 65 6.93 0.98 9.62
C PRO A 65 7.85 1.25 10.82
N PRO A 66 7.35 1.51 12.04
CA PRO A 66 8.23 1.74 13.18
C PRO A 66 8.90 0.45 13.71
N LEU A 67 8.35 -0.73 13.43
CA LEU A 67 8.77 -1.99 14.05
C LEU A 67 10.24 -2.39 13.76
N PRO A 68 10.75 -2.32 12.51
CA PRO A 68 12.14 -2.71 12.22
C PRO A 68 13.18 -1.93 13.02
N GLY A 69 12.99 -0.61 13.15
CA GLY A 69 13.90 0.26 13.90
C GLY A 69 13.88 -0.04 15.39
N LYS A 70 12.71 -0.35 15.95
CA LYS A 70 12.57 -0.72 17.37
C LYS A 70 13.24 -2.06 17.66
N VAL A 71 13.02 -3.07 16.83
CA VAL A 71 13.58 -4.42 17.00
C VAL A 71 15.12 -4.40 16.91
N LEU A 72 15.69 -3.63 15.97
CA LEU A 72 17.14 -3.41 15.90
C LEU A 72 17.67 -2.72 17.17
N ARG A 73 17.05 -1.61 17.56
CA ARG A 73 17.48 -0.84 18.72
C ARG A 73 17.36 -1.64 20.03
N MET A 74 16.37 -2.52 20.14
CA MET A 74 16.25 -3.47 21.25
C MET A 74 17.43 -4.45 21.29
N CYS A 75 17.78 -5.04 20.14
CA CYS A 75 18.94 -5.94 20.05
C CYS A 75 20.22 -5.23 20.50
N ASP A 76 20.42 -4.01 20.01
CA ASP A 76 21.58 -3.21 20.36
C ASP A 76 21.60 -2.93 21.86
N LEU A 77 20.53 -2.35 22.43
CA LEU A 77 20.52 -1.89 23.82
C LEU A 77 20.56 -3.01 24.85
N LEU A 78 19.88 -4.12 24.61
CA LEU A 78 19.66 -5.17 25.62
C LEU A 78 20.68 -6.29 25.58
N LEU A 79 21.31 -6.53 24.42
CA LEU A 79 22.15 -7.71 24.20
C LEU A 79 23.60 -7.39 23.85
N ASN A 80 23.94 -6.15 23.50
CA ASN A 80 25.30 -5.81 23.08
C ASN A 80 26.29 -5.98 24.25
N PRO A 81 27.27 -6.90 24.14
CA PRO A 81 28.21 -7.19 25.22
C PRO A 81 29.31 -6.13 25.36
N PHE A 82 29.42 -5.17 24.44
CA PHE A 82 30.49 -4.17 24.40
C PHE A 82 30.14 -2.85 25.10
N PHE A 83 29.00 -2.77 25.79
CA PHE A 83 28.63 -1.54 26.47
C PHE A 83 29.41 -1.29 27.76
N PRO A 84 29.77 -0.02 28.05
CA PRO A 84 30.32 0.35 29.34
C PRO A 84 29.33 0.06 30.48
N PRO A 85 29.78 -0.41 31.66
CA PRO A 85 28.93 -0.67 32.82
C PRO A 85 28.08 0.55 33.21
N ASP A 86 28.66 1.74 33.07
CA ASP A 86 28.06 3.03 33.44
C ASP A 86 26.79 3.37 32.64
N LYS A 87 26.60 2.75 31.46
CA LYS A 87 25.42 2.96 30.60
C LYS A 87 24.42 1.80 30.67
N GLN A 88 24.75 0.73 31.38
CA GLN A 88 24.00 -0.52 31.35
C GLN A 88 22.57 -0.35 31.88
N VAL A 89 22.40 0.34 33.01
CA VAL A 89 21.08 0.62 33.62
C VAL A 89 20.18 1.44 32.67
N SER A 90 20.71 2.53 32.12
CA SER A 90 19.95 3.38 31.17
C SER A 90 19.57 2.63 29.89
N ASN A 91 20.44 1.73 29.42
CA ASN A 91 20.17 0.91 28.24
C ASN A 91 19.06 -0.12 28.52
N TYR A 92 19.08 -0.79 29.67
CA TYR A 92 18.00 -1.71 30.07
C TYR A 92 16.66 -1.01 30.20
N GLN A 93 16.62 0.16 30.85
CA GLN A 93 15.38 0.95 30.96
C GLN A 93 14.82 1.35 29.59
N THR A 94 15.68 1.86 28.71
CA THR A 94 15.29 2.23 27.34
C THR A 94 14.84 1.01 26.53
N GLY A 95 15.55 -0.12 26.67
CA GLY A 95 15.21 -1.36 25.99
C GLY A 95 13.88 -1.96 26.46
N MET A 96 13.58 -1.92 27.76
CA MET A 96 12.29 -2.35 28.30
C MET A 96 11.12 -1.46 27.81
N ALA A 97 11.35 -0.14 27.68
CA ALA A 97 10.36 0.74 27.06
C ALA A 97 10.09 0.34 25.60
N LEU A 98 11.14 0.00 24.83
CA LEU A 98 10.98 -0.50 23.47
C LEU A 98 10.24 -1.85 23.41
N VAL A 99 10.46 -2.76 24.37
CA VAL A 99 9.71 -4.02 24.48
C VAL A 99 8.21 -3.74 24.62
N ALA A 100 7.83 -2.77 25.46
CA ALA A 100 6.43 -2.36 25.62
C ALA A 100 5.86 -1.71 24.35
N GLU A 101 6.64 -0.87 23.66
CA GLU A 101 6.24 -0.27 22.37
C GLU A 101 6.04 -1.35 21.28
N VAL A 102 6.90 -2.36 21.23
CA VAL A 102 6.75 -3.50 20.30
C VAL A 102 5.48 -4.28 20.62
N ASN A 103 5.17 -4.49 21.91
CA ASN A 103 3.91 -5.12 22.30
C ASN A 103 2.69 -4.32 21.84
N ALA A 104 2.70 -2.99 22.03
CA ALA A 104 1.62 -2.12 21.58
C ALA A 104 1.43 -2.17 20.05
N ILE A 105 2.52 -2.24 19.27
CA ILE A 105 2.43 -2.41 17.81
C ILE A 105 1.76 -3.74 17.44
N VAL A 106 2.09 -4.83 18.14
CA VAL A 106 1.45 -6.14 17.90
C VAL A 106 -0.02 -6.12 18.29
N GLU A 107 -0.39 -5.47 19.40
CA GLU A 107 -1.79 -5.27 19.79
C GLU A 107 -2.57 -4.51 18.70
N ASP A 108 -2.00 -3.43 18.17
CA ASP A 108 -2.59 -2.66 17.07
C ASP A 108 -2.73 -3.51 15.79
N LEU A 109 -1.74 -4.35 15.50
CA LEU A 109 -1.75 -5.25 14.34
C LEU A 109 -2.85 -6.31 14.48
N VAL A 110 -2.99 -6.91 15.66
CA VAL A 110 -4.03 -7.90 15.97
C VAL A 110 -5.41 -7.28 15.89
N ALA A 111 -5.61 -6.09 16.46
CA ALA A 111 -6.86 -5.35 16.39
C ALA A 111 -7.24 -4.98 14.95
N ALA A 112 -6.26 -4.56 14.13
CA ALA A 112 -6.48 -4.29 12.72
C ALA A 112 -6.87 -5.56 11.94
N THR A 113 -6.23 -6.68 12.25
CA THR A 113 -6.50 -7.99 11.61
C THR A 113 -7.88 -8.53 11.98
N ALA A 114 -8.27 -8.42 13.26
CA ALA A 114 -9.62 -8.79 13.72
C ALA A 114 -10.73 -7.99 13.01
N SER A 115 -10.40 -6.81 12.47
CA SER A 115 -11.34 -5.99 11.70
C SER A 115 -11.48 -6.41 10.23
N PHE A 116 -10.68 -7.36 9.73
CA PHE A 116 -10.81 -7.88 8.36
C PHE A 116 -12.10 -8.66 8.16
N ARG A 117 -12.52 -9.40 9.19
CA ARG A 117 -13.71 -10.24 9.15
C ARG A 117 -14.75 -9.72 10.13
N LEU A 118 -15.98 -9.60 9.66
CA LEU A 118 -17.14 -9.19 10.45
C LEU A 118 -18.06 -10.39 10.65
N LEU A 119 -18.55 -10.55 11.88
CA LEU A 119 -19.56 -11.56 12.17
C LEU A 119 -20.83 -11.29 11.34
N ARG A 120 -21.30 -12.31 10.63
CA ARG A 120 -22.56 -12.23 9.88
C ARG A 120 -23.72 -12.14 10.86
N LYS A 121 -24.28 -10.94 11.07
CA LYS A 121 -25.43 -10.73 11.98
C LYS A 121 -26.73 -11.39 11.49
N THR A 122 -26.87 -11.65 10.19
CA THR A 122 -28.10 -12.25 9.61
C THR A 122 -27.77 -13.21 8.47
N ARG A 123 -28.27 -14.45 8.58
CA ARG A 123 -28.08 -15.54 7.59
C ARG A 123 -28.71 -15.22 6.22
N ASN A 124 -29.66 -14.27 6.17
CA ASN A 124 -30.54 -14.01 5.03
C ASN A 124 -30.33 -12.65 4.33
N ASP A 125 -29.11 -12.11 4.24
CA ASP A 125 -28.85 -11.03 3.29
C ASP A 125 -28.39 -11.61 1.94
N PRO A 126 -29.29 -11.78 0.95
CA PRO A 126 -28.96 -12.31 -0.37
C PRO A 126 -28.14 -11.34 -1.23
N ARG A 127 -27.89 -10.11 -0.76
CA ARG A 127 -27.14 -9.10 -1.54
C ARG A 127 -25.64 -9.09 -1.27
N ARG A 128 -25.15 -9.85 -0.27
CA ARG A 128 -23.71 -9.98 0.02
C ARG A 128 -23.20 -11.33 -0.44
N VAL A 129 -23.04 -11.48 -1.75
CA VAL A 129 -22.14 -12.49 -2.30
C VAL A 129 -20.73 -12.09 -1.84
N PRO A 130 -19.99 -12.93 -1.10
CA PRO A 130 -18.62 -12.63 -0.72
C PRO A 130 -17.80 -12.46 -1.98
N ASP A 131 -17.08 -11.35 -2.11
CA ASP A 131 -16.04 -11.26 -3.11
C ASP A 131 -14.97 -12.29 -2.75
N LEU A 132 -14.92 -13.38 -3.54
CA LEU A 132 -14.01 -14.51 -3.33
C LEU A 132 -12.54 -14.05 -3.35
N GLU A 133 -12.22 -12.99 -4.08
CA GLU A 133 -10.87 -12.44 -4.12
C GLU A 133 -10.54 -11.71 -2.82
N GLU A 134 -11.45 -10.88 -2.29
CA GLU A 134 -11.26 -10.22 -1.00
C GLU A 134 -11.15 -11.23 0.15
N CYS A 135 -11.97 -12.29 0.15
CA CYS A 135 -11.85 -13.40 1.10
C CYS A 135 -10.46 -14.06 1.07
N ARG A 136 -9.95 -14.33 -0.13
CA ARG A 136 -8.61 -14.91 -0.32
C ARG A 136 -7.52 -13.95 0.19
N LEU A 137 -7.64 -12.66 -0.11
CA LEU A 137 -6.70 -11.65 0.35
C LEU A 137 -6.68 -11.51 1.87
N CYS A 138 -7.84 -11.59 2.55
CA CYS A 138 -7.89 -11.65 4.02
C CYS A 138 -7.05 -12.81 4.54
N GLY A 139 -7.27 -14.02 4.00
CA GLY A 139 -6.59 -15.22 4.48
C GLY A 139 -5.08 -15.14 4.30
N ILE A 140 -4.60 -14.60 3.18
CA ILE A 140 -3.16 -14.40 2.96
C ILE A 140 -2.61 -13.31 3.90
N ALA A 141 -3.34 -12.20 4.09
CA ALA A 141 -2.93 -11.13 5.00
C ALA A 141 -2.81 -11.62 6.45
N GLU A 142 -3.81 -12.36 6.93
CA GLU A 142 -3.80 -13.00 8.24
C GLU A 142 -2.62 -13.96 8.39
N ALA A 143 -2.40 -14.85 7.42
CA ALA A 143 -1.27 -15.79 7.46
C ALA A 143 0.08 -15.08 7.52
N ASN A 144 0.26 -13.99 6.76
CA ASN A 144 1.47 -13.17 6.81
C ASN A 144 1.65 -12.49 8.17
N ILE A 145 0.57 -11.99 8.76
CA ILE A 145 0.59 -11.36 10.09
C ILE A 145 0.91 -12.38 11.18
N VAL A 146 0.27 -13.56 11.16
CA VAL A 146 0.57 -14.67 12.07
C VAL A 146 2.04 -15.04 11.96
N GLN A 147 2.56 -15.26 10.75
CA GLN A 147 3.98 -15.60 10.56
C GLN A 147 4.91 -14.52 11.12
N LEU A 148 4.58 -13.24 10.94
CA LEU A 148 5.36 -12.12 11.47
C LEU A 148 5.37 -12.14 13.01
N VAL A 149 4.18 -12.26 13.64
CA VAL A 149 4.05 -12.28 15.11
C VAL A 149 4.75 -13.50 15.69
N THR A 150 4.66 -14.68 15.06
CA THR A 150 5.39 -15.89 15.48
C THR A 150 6.90 -15.69 15.44
N LYS A 151 7.45 -15.10 14.36
CA LYS A 151 8.89 -14.83 14.28
C LYS A 151 9.35 -13.80 15.32
N LEU A 152 8.51 -12.81 15.62
CA LEU A 152 8.80 -11.82 16.65
C LEU A 152 8.75 -12.45 18.05
N GLU A 153 7.77 -13.31 18.35
CA GLU A 153 7.72 -14.09 19.60
C GLU A 153 9.01 -14.92 19.77
N GLN A 154 9.41 -15.67 18.75
CA GLN A 154 10.63 -16.48 18.76
C GLN A 154 11.89 -15.63 19.02
N LEU A 155 11.96 -14.44 18.45
CA LEU A 155 13.09 -13.53 18.65
C LEU A 155 13.12 -12.99 20.10
N LEU A 156 11.98 -12.53 20.62
CA LEU A 156 11.87 -12.04 22.00
C LEU A 156 12.17 -13.14 23.03
N HIS A 157 11.78 -14.39 22.73
CA HIS A 157 12.11 -15.53 23.58
C HIS A 157 13.63 -15.77 23.61
N ARG A 158 14.31 -15.71 22.46
CA ARG A 158 15.78 -15.77 22.39
C ARG A 158 16.45 -14.64 23.17
N TYR A 159 15.92 -13.42 23.10
CA TYR A 159 16.48 -12.28 23.84
C TYR A 159 16.40 -12.53 25.35
N SER A 160 15.23 -12.96 25.83
CA SER A 160 15.01 -13.31 27.23
C SER A 160 15.99 -14.40 27.68
N ASP A 161 16.16 -15.46 26.89
CA ASP A 161 17.08 -16.55 27.20
C ASP A 161 18.55 -16.11 27.29
N ILE A 162 18.99 -15.19 26.41
CA ILE A 162 20.35 -14.66 26.44
C ILE A 162 20.57 -13.82 27.69
N ILE A 163 19.61 -12.95 28.05
CA ILE A 163 19.70 -12.11 29.25
C ILE A 163 19.75 -12.98 30.50
N SER A 164 18.88 -13.99 30.61
CA SER A 164 18.83 -14.91 31.75
C SER A 164 20.11 -15.71 31.97
N ARG A 165 20.91 -15.93 30.92
CA ARG A 165 22.17 -16.70 30.99
C ARG A 165 23.42 -15.83 31.00
N SER A 166 23.26 -14.51 30.96
CA SER A 166 24.38 -13.58 30.87
C SER A 166 25.22 -13.47 32.16
N SER A 167 24.72 -13.97 33.30
CA SER A 167 25.49 -14.05 34.55
C SER A 167 26.53 -15.17 34.58
N GLU A 168 26.55 -16.08 33.59
CA GLU A 168 27.47 -17.24 33.54
C GLU A 168 28.94 -16.88 33.22
N GLY A 169 29.31 -15.60 33.16
CA GLY A 169 30.71 -15.12 33.11
C GLY A 169 31.51 -15.43 31.83
N ASN A 170 30.93 -16.08 30.83
CA ASN A 170 31.63 -16.47 29.59
C ASN A 170 31.44 -15.45 28.45
N THR A 171 32.35 -14.48 28.37
CA THR A 171 32.34 -13.39 27.37
C THR A 171 32.31 -13.90 25.92
N THR A 172 33.02 -14.99 25.62
CA THR A 172 33.06 -15.59 24.27
C THR A 172 31.69 -16.13 23.87
N ARG A 173 31.03 -16.85 24.79
CA ARG A 173 29.68 -17.40 24.58
C ARG A 173 28.64 -16.29 24.40
N MET A 174 28.71 -15.25 25.24
CA MET A 174 27.82 -14.08 25.12
C MET A 174 27.98 -13.37 23.77
N THR A 175 29.23 -13.22 23.29
CA THR A 175 29.50 -12.60 21.99
C THR A 175 28.93 -13.42 20.83
N MET A 176 29.05 -14.75 20.87
CA MET A 176 28.45 -15.64 19.88
C MET A 176 26.91 -15.58 19.90
N GLN A 177 26.32 -15.59 21.09
CA GLN A 177 24.86 -15.50 21.26
C GLN A 177 24.31 -14.15 20.77
N TRP A 178 25.00 -13.05 21.09
CA TRP A 178 24.66 -11.72 20.56
C TRP A 178 24.78 -11.66 19.04
N ALA A 179 25.87 -12.17 18.46
CA ALA A 179 26.05 -12.18 17.02
C ALA A 179 24.93 -12.96 16.30
N GLN A 180 24.49 -14.08 16.89
CA GLN A 180 23.35 -14.84 16.36
C GLN A 180 22.03 -14.07 16.50
N ALA A 181 21.75 -13.51 17.68
CA ALA A 181 20.55 -12.70 17.91
C ALA A 181 20.50 -11.51 16.95
N ASN A 182 21.62 -10.84 16.70
CA ASN A 182 21.71 -9.74 15.74
C ASN A 182 21.38 -10.20 14.32
N ARG A 183 21.89 -11.36 13.88
CA ARG A 183 21.52 -11.92 12.56
C ARG A 183 20.02 -12.23 12.49
N ASP A 184 19.45 -12.85 13.52
CA ASP A 184 18.02 -13.17 13.58
C ASP A 184 17.17 -11.90 13.53
N THR A 185 17.62 -10.82 14.19
CA THR A 185 17.01 -9.48 14.17
C THR A 185 16.98 -8.91 12.76
N HIS A 186 18.09 -9.00 12.02
CA HIS A 186 18.17 -8.55 10.64
C HIS A 186 17.28 -9.39 9.71
N LEU A 187 17.18 -10.70 9.93
CA LEU A 187 16.26 -11.58 9.20
C LEU A 187 14.79 -11.22 9.47
N LEU A 188 14.44 -10.89 10.71
CA LEU A 188 13.09 -10.45 11.07
C LEU A 188 12.79 -9.08 10.43
N ARG A 189 13.74 -8.14 10.43
CA ARG A 189 13.59 -6.88 9.70
C ARG A 189 13.29 -7.12 8.22
N GLY A 190 14.03 -8.00 7.55
CA GLY A 190 13.75 -8.37 6.15
C GLY A 190 12.35 -8.96 5.97
N THR A 191 11.86 -9.73 6.96
CA THR A 191 10.47 -10.23 6.96
C THR A 191 9.46 -9.08 7.10
N ILE A 192 9.67 -8.14 8.02
CA ILE A 192 8.78 -6.98 8.21
C ILE A 192 8.72 -6.14 6.92
N ASP A 193 9.87 -5.83 6.34
CA ASP A 193 9.96 -5.05 5.10
C ASP A 193 9.26 -5.77 3.93
N HIS A 194 9.35 -7.11 3.89
CA HIS A 194 8.61 -7.92 2.92
C HIS A 194 7.09 -7.84 3.14
N THR A 195 6.62 -7.92 4.39
CA THR A 195 5.19 -7.78 4.73
C THR A 195 4.66 -6.40 4.36
N ILE A 196 5.41 -5.32 4.63
CA ILE A 196 5.04 -3.95 4.22
C ILE A 196 4.91 -3.86 2.69
N ARG A 197 5.91 -4.34 1.95
CA ARG A 197 5.87 -4.38 0.47
C ARG A 197 4.71 -5.19 -0.07
N TRP A 198 4.32 -6.25 0.62
CA TRP A 198 3.19 -7.06 0.20
C TRP A 198 1.87 -6.26 0.29
N PHE A 199 1.64 -5.50 1.36
CA PHE A 199 0.48 -4.60 1.44
C PHE A 199 0.53 -3.49 0.38
N GLU A 200 1.72 -2.96 0.06
CA GLU A 200 1.89 -2.00 -1.04
C GLU A 200 1.46 -2.57 -2.39
N LEU A 201 1.80 -3.84 -2.66
CA LEU A 201 1.41 -4.52 -3.90
C LEU A 201 -0.11 -4.71 -4.00
N LEU A 202 -0.81 -4.88 -2.88
CA LEU A 202 -2.27 -4.94 -2.85
C LEU A 202 -2.91 -3.60 -3.20
N ASP A 203 -2.41 -2.52 -2.61
CA ASP A 203 -2.89 -1.17 -2.92
C ASP A 203 -2.60 -0.81 -4.39
N ARG A 204 -1.45 -1.24 -4.94
CA ARG A 204 -1.14 -1.12 -6.38
C ARG A 204 -2.12 -1.91 -7.25
N ARG A 205 -2.45 -3.15 -6.89
CA ARG A 205 -3.46 -3.96 -7.60
C ARG A 205 -4.83 -3.27 -7.60
N ALA A 206 -5.24 -2.73 -6.45
CA ALA A 206 -6.47 -1.95 -6.36
C ALA A 206 -6.51 -0.78 -7.35
N LEU A 207 -5.42 -0.02 -7.46
CA LEU A 207 -5.33 1.10 -8.41
C LEU A 207 -5.35 0.62 -9.87
N HIS A 208 -4.68 -0.50 -10.18
CA HIS A 208 -4.76 -1.15 -11.49
C HIS A 208 -6.21 -1.46 -11.86
N ASP A 209 -6.96 -2.10 -10.97
CA ASP A 209 -8.33 -2.54 -11.21
C ASP A 209 -9.28 -1.35 -11.37
N ASP A 210 -9.10 -0.29 -10.58
CA ASP A 210 -9.87 0.94 -10.70
C ASP A 210 -9.63 1.61 -12.07
N TRP A 211 -8.37 1.76 -12.51
CA TRP A 211 -8.07 2.28 -13.85
C TRP A 211 -8.57 1.37 -14.97
N HIS A 212 -8.49 0.05 -14.79
CA HIS A 212 -9.05 -0.91 -15.74
C HIS A 212 -10.57 -0.76 -15.84
N SER A 213 -11.26 -0.58 -14.71
CA SER A 213 -12.69 -0.30 -14.67
C SER A 213 -13.04 1.02 -15.39
N MET A 214 -12.24 2.08 -15.20
CA MET A 214 -12.42 3.35 -15.93
C MET A 214 -12.27 3.15 -17.44
N ALA A 215 -11.30 2.34 -17.88
CA ALA A 215 -11.13 1.97 -19.29
C ALA A 215 -12.35 1.23 -19.84
N GLN A 216 -12.87 0.24 -19.10
CA GLN A 216 -14.08 -0.51 -19.48
C GLN A 216 -15.32 0.39 -19.54
N ARG A 217 -15.52 1.26 -18.55
CA ARG A 217 -16.62 2.24 -18.55
C ARG A 217 -16.55 3.16 -19.77
N THR A 218 -15.35 3.63 -20.10
CA THR A 218 -15.13 4.48 -21.28
C THR A 218 -15.35 3.70 -22.58
N GLU A 219 -15.03 2.40 -22.63
CA GLU A 219 -15.35 1.54 -23.76
C GLU A 219 -16.87 1.35 -23.93
N CYS A 220 -17.62 1.15 -22.85
CA CYS A 220 -19.08 1.10 -22.93
C CYS A 220 -19.66 2.41 -23.49
N LEU A 221 -19.14 3.56 -23.05
CA LEU A 221 -19.52 4.88 -23.59
C LEU A 221 -19.16 5.01 -25.06
N LEU A 222 -17.99 4.51 -25.48
CA LEU A 222 -17.56 4.52 -26.88
C LEU A 222 -18.48 3.68 -27.76
N SER A 223 -18.81 2.46 -27.35
CA SER A 223 -19.74 1.58 -28.07
C SER A 223 -21.10 2.25 -28.23
N PHE A 224 -21.66 2.77 -27.13
CA PHE A 224 -22.93 3.49 -27.13
C PHE A 224 -22.91 4.73 -28.04
N ALA A 225 -21.86 5.55 -27.95
CA ALA A 225 -21.69 6.73 -28.79
C ALA A 225 -21.53 6.36 -30.27
N THR A 226 -20.85 5.25 -30.57
CA THR A 226 -20.66 4.76 -31.95
C THR A 226 -21.98 4.35 -32.58
N ASP A 227 -22.84 3.67 -31.84
CA ASP A 227 -24.19 3.32 -32.30
C ASP A 227 -25.06 4.56 -32.50
N SER A 228 -24.99 5.50 -31.56
CA SER A 228 -25.75 6.75 -31.59
C SER A 228 -25.27 7.73 -32.67
N ALA A 229 -23.99 7.70 -33.03
CA ALA A 229 -23.36 8.57 -34.04
C ALA A 229 -23.90 8.36 -35.47
N LYS A 230 -24.67 7.27 -35.69
CA LYS A 230 -25.44 7.06 -36.92
C LYS A 230 -26.52 8.14 -37.10
N GLY A 231 -27.12 8.60 -36.00
CA GLY A 231 -28.17 9.63 -35.97
C GLY A 231 -27.73 11.01 -35.47
N SER A 232 -26.53 11.14 -34.90
CA SER A 232 -26.00 12.42 -34.40
C SER A 232 -24.61 12.71 -34.97
N PRO A 233 -24.46 13.71 -35.86
CA PRO A 233 -23.16 14.11 -36.38
C PRO A 233 -22.24 14.66 -35.28
N VAL A 234 -22.81 15.34 -34.28
CA VAL A 234 -22.06 15.84 -33.11
C VAL A 234 -21.38 14.69 -32.36
N LEU A 235 -22.11 13.60 -32.06
CA LEU A 235 -21.50 12.43 -31.42
C LEU A 235 -20.41 11.79 -32.27
N ARG A 236 -20.57 11.78 -33.61
CA ARG A 236 -19.57 11.23 -34.54
C ARG A 236 -18.24 11.97 -34.43
N ASP A 237 -18.28 13.29 -34.35
CA ASP A 237 -17.08 14.11 -34.24
C ASP A 237 -16.42 13.98 -32.86
N TYR A 238 -17.21 13.67 -31.82
CA TYR A 238 -16.70 13.49 -30.46
C TYR A 238 -16.02 12.12 -30.21
N LEU A 239 -16.25 11.12 -31.08
CA LEU A 239 -15.70 9.75 -30.90
C LEU A 239 -14.18 9.72 -30.70
N ALA A 240 -13.43 10.63 -31.32
CA ALA A 240 -11.98 10.69 -31.18
C ALA A 240 -11.54 10.99 -29.73
N VAL A 241 -12.26 11.89 -29.04
CA VAL A 241 -11.99 12.25 -27.64
C VAL A 241 -12.27 11.06 -26.71
N ILE A 242 -13.38 10.35 -26.93
CA ILE A 242 -13.71 9.14 -26.14
C ILE A 242 -12.64 8.05 -26.35
N LYS A 243 -12.20 7.82 -27.59
CA LYS A 243 -11.14 6.84 -27.91
C LYS A 243 -9.82 7.17 -27.21
N LEU A 244 -9.39 8.43 -27.27
CA LEU A 244 -8.16 8.87 -26.61
C LEU A 244 -8.27 8.74 -25.09
N SER A 245 -9.42 9.06 -24.52
CA SER A 245 -9.72 8.86 -23.09
C SER A 245 -9.59 7.40 -22.68
N ARG A 246 -10.12 6.45 -23.48
CA ARG A 246 -9.95 5.02 -23.22
C ARG A 246 -8.49 4.60 -23.26
N ILE A 247 -7.76 5.02 -24.30
CA ILE A 247 -6.34 4.69 -24.47
C ILE A 247 -5.53 5.16 -23.27
N PHE A 248 -5.85 6.33 -22.72
CA PHE A 248 -5.24 6.85 -21.50
C PHE A 248 -5.43 5.89 -20.33
N PHE A 249 -6.66 5.48 -20.01
CA PHE A 249 -6.92 4.56 -18.90
C PHE A 249 -6.30 3.17 -19.10
N VAL A 250 -6.28 2.65 -20.33
CA VAL A 250 -5.60 1.38 -20.64
C VAL A 250 -4.10 1.49 -20.38
N LYS A 251 -3.47 2.63 -20.71
CA LYS A 251 -2.05 2.86 -20.42
C LYS A 251 -1.82 2.96 -18.90
N MET A 252 -2.68 3.67 -18.19
CA MET A 252 -2.59 3.80 -16.71
C MET A 252 -2.75 2.45 -16.02
N SER A 253 -3.75 1.64 -16.40
CA SER A 253 -3.96 0.32 -15.80
C SER A 253 -2.74 -0.57 -16.01
N ARG A 254 -2.22 -0.66 -17.24
CA ARG A 254 -1.03 -1.46 -17.52
C ARG A 254 0.23 -0.95 -16.82
N GLY A 255 0.29 0.34 -16.49
CA GLY A 255 1.49 0.94 -15.97
C GLY A 255 1.81 0.67 -14.51
N VAL A 256 0.85 0.14 -13.76
CA VAL A 256 1.01 -0.09 -12.31
C VAL A 256 1.94 -1.26 -11.99
N PHE A 257 2.14 -2.17 -12.95
CA PHE A 257 2.98 -3.35 -12.84
C PHE A 257 4.19 -3.29 -13.80
N GLU A 258 5.15 -4.19 -13.60
CA GLU A 258 6.50 -4.23 -14.20
C GLU A 258 6.55 -3.87 -15.70
N GLY A 259 7.62 -3.16 -16.10
CA GLY A 259 7.89 -2.77 -17.49
C GLY A 259 7.33 -1.41 -17.93
N ASN A 260 6.76 -0.64 -17.01
CA ASN A 260 6.26 0.72 -17.27
C ASN A 260 6.79 1.70 -16.19
N PRO A 261 7.19 2.93 -16.55
CA PRO A 261 7.63 3.95 -15.60
C PRO A 261 6.67 4.27 -14.45
N LEU A 262 5.36 4.09 -14.65
CA LEU A 262 4.37 4.26 -13.57
C LEU A 262 4.59 3.25 -12.42
N SER A 263 5.24 2.12 -12.66
CA SER A 263 5.62 1.17 -11.60
C SER A 263 6.63 1.78 -10.62
N GLN A 264 7.41 2.78 -11.04
CA GLN A 264 8.37 3.48 -10.18
C GLN A 264 7.74 4.61 -9.36
N MET A 265 6.55 5.08 -9.72
CA MET A 265 5.82 6.01 -8.87
C MET A 265 5.58 5.36 -7.50
N CYS A 266 5.78 6.13 -6.44
CA CYS A 266 5.43 5.64 -5.11
C CYS A 266 3.91 5.63 -4.95
N LEU A 267 3.40 4.81 -4.02
CA LEU A 267 1.95 4.64 -3.85
C LEU A 267 1.19 5.97 -3.59
N PRO A 268 1.70 6.94 -2.81
CA PRO A 268 1.08 8.26 -2.69
C PRO A 268 0.91 9.02 -4.01
N GLU A 269 1.87 8.90 -4.93
CA GLU A 269 1.82 9.54 -6.25
C GLU A 269 0.79 8.86 -7.14
N LEU A 270 0.81 7.53 -7.19
CA LEU A 270 -0.19 6.74 -7.92
C LEU A 270 -1.59 7.03 -7.41
N THR A 271 -1.76 7.19 -6.10
CA THR A 271 -3.05 7.56 -5.50
C THR A 271 -3.47 8.98 -5.89
N THR A 272 -2.52 9.92 -5.94
CA THR A 272 -2.78 11.30 -6.36
C THR A 272 -3.17 11.37 -7.84
N LEU A 273 -2.48 10.61 -8.68
CA LEU A 273 -2.80 10.43 -10.10
C LEU A 273 -4.19 9.81 -10.26
N HIS A 274 -4.48 8.72 -9.54
CA HIS A 274 -5.79 8.04 -9.57
C HIS A 274 -6.94 8.97 -9.19
N ARG A 275 -6.78 9.75 -8.11
CA ARG A 275 -7.77 10.76 -7.71
C ARG A 275 -8.00 11.81 -8.80
N ALA A 276 -6.94 12.25 -9.47
CA ALA A 276 -7.03 13.22 -10.56
C ALA A 276 -7.75 12.65 -11.80
N THR A 277 -7.70 11.33 -12.02
CA THR A 277 -8.34 10.69 -13.18
C THR A 277 -9.77 10.23 -12.94
N ARG A 278 -10.22 10.17 -11.69
CA ARG A 278 -11.46 9.49 -11.28
C ARG A 278 -12.74 10.06 -11.90
N GLN A 279 -12.82 11.38 -12.11
CA GLN A 279 -14.03 12.06 -12.58
C GLN A 279 -14.21 12.02 -14.11
N ILE A 280 -13.13 11.76 -14.84
CA ILE A 280 -13.11 11.86 -16.31
C ILE A 280 -14.19 10.99 -16.99
N PRO A 281 -14.42 9.71 -16.63
CA PRO A 281 -15.47 8.91 -17.27
C PRO A 281 -16.88 9.47 -17.04
N ASP A 282 -17.11 10.10 -15.88
CA ASP A 282 -18.40 10.70 -15.53
C ASP A 282 -18.66 11.96 -16.36
N GLU A 283 -17.63 12.79 -16.57
CA GLU A 283 -17.71 13.97 -17.45
C GLU A 283 -17.98 13.58 -18.91
N ILE A 284 -17.30 12.54 -19.42
CA ILE A 284 -17.58 12.01 -20.76
C ILE A 284 -19.03 11.52 -20.86
N ALA A 285 -19.52 10.78 -19.86
CA ALA A 285 -20.90 10.29 -19.82
C ALA A 285 -21.93 11.41 -19.70
N MET A 286 -21.61 12.48 -18.97
CA MET A 286 -22.45 13.67 -18.87
C MET A 286 -22.56 14.36 -20.22
N PHE A 287 -21.43 14.58 -20.89
CA PHE A 287 -21.40 15.24 -22.19
C PHE A 287 -22.13 14.45 -23.28
N ILE A 288 -21.96 13.12 -23.34
CA ILE A 288 -22.73 12.26 -24.26
C ILE A 288 -24.24 12.41 -24.01
N ARG A 289 -24.67 12.43 -22.74
CA ARG A 289 -26.10 12.61 -22.38
C ARG A 289 -26.63 13.99 -22.74
N GLU A 290 -25.79 15.03 -22.66
CA GLU A 290 -26.16 16.38 -23.11
C GLU A 290 -26.41 16.40 -24.62
N ILE A 291 -25.51 15.82 -25.42
CA ILE A 291 -25.67 15.73 -26.89
C ILE A 291 -26.95 14.96 -27.25
N GLN A 292 -27.34 13.94 -26.49
CA GLN A 292 -28.54 13.15 -26.78
C GLN A 292 -29.87 13.84 -26.42
N ARG A 293 -29.87 14.80 -25.50
CA ARG A 293 -31.10 15.45 -25.01
C ARG A 293 -31.58 16.61 -25.89
N ASP A 294 -30.81 16.97 -26.90
CA ASP A 294 -31.00 18.03 -27.90
C ASP A 294 -32.11 19.08 -27.63
N ARG A 295 -31.63 20.25 -27.17
CA ARG A 295 -31.89 21.56 -27.80
C ARG A 295 -30.63 22.43 -27.62
N PRO A 296 -29.59 22.32 -28.46
CA PRO A 296 -28.42 23.13 -28.29
C PRO A 296 -28.66 24.53 -28.84
N ILE A 297 -28.23 25.51 -28.06
CA ILE A 297 -28.05 26.89 -28.49
C ILE A 297 -26.72 26.93 -29.28
N PRO A 298 -26.63 27.68 -30.39
CA PRO A 298 -25.37 27.90 -31.10
C PRO A 298 -24.23 28.26 -30.13
N GLY A 299 -23.07 27.63 -30.28
CA GLY A 299 -21.88 27.85 -29.45
C GLY A 299 -21.84 27.06 -28.13
N TYR A 300 -22.85 26.25 -27.81
CA TYR A 300 -22.88 25.49 -26.54
C TYR A 300 -21.80 24.39 -26.46
N TRP A 301 -21.46 23.75 -27.58
CA TRP A 301 -20.61 22.55 -27.58
C TRP A 301 -19.12 22.83 -27.45
N GLU A 302 -18.65 23.98 -27.92
CA GLU A 302 -17.23 24.33 -27.91
C GLU A 302 -16.66 24.42 -26.50
N PRO A 303 -17.23 25.20 -25.56
CA PRO A 303 -16.71 25.26 -24.18
C PRO A 303 -16.73 23.89 -23.48
N ARG A 304 -17.79 23.10 -23.69
CA ARG A 304 -17.99 21.81 -23.02
C ARG A 304 -16.97 20.75 -23.45
N VAL A 305 -16.55 20.73 -24.72
CA VAL A 305 -15.51 19.78 -25.15
C VAL A 305 -14.15 20.10 -24.53
N TYR A 306 -13.87 21.40 -24.30
CA TYR A 306 -12.67 21.83 -23.61
C TYR A 306 -12.73 21.51 -22.12
N ASP A 307 -13.89 21.61 -21.47
CA ASP A 307 -14.07 21.16 -20.08
C ASP A 307 -13.65 19.69 -19.89
N VAL A 308 -14.05 18.80 -20.81
CA VAL A 308 -13.66 17.39 -20.77
C VAL A 308 -12.14 17.22 -20.98
N ALA A 309 -11.55 17.94 -21.94
CA ALA A 309 -10.11 17.90 -22.15
C ALA A 309 -9.34 18.44 -20.93
N ASP A 310 -9.88 19.47 -20.27
CA ASP A 310 -9.29 20.10 -19.10
C ASP A 310 -9.21 19.16 -17.90
N CYS A 311 -10.09 18.16 -17.81
CA CYS A 311 -10.03 17.12 -16.80
C CYS A 311 -8.71 16.32 -16.86
N PHE A 312 -8.03 16.28 -18.01
CA PHE A 312 -6.74 15.60 -18.17
C PHE A 312 -5.53 16.48 -17.82
N ARG A 313 -5.68 17.80 -17.67
CA ARG A 313 -4.57 18.70 -17.33
C ARG A 313 -3.88 18.31 -16.04
N ARG A 314 -4.66 17.99 -15.00
CA ARG A 314 -4.13 17.62 -13.68
C ARG A 314 -3.40 16.27 -13.71
N PRO A 315 -3.97 15.19 -14.27
CA PRO A 315 -3.23 13.94 -14.49
C PRO A 315 -1.93 14.13 -15.28
N ILE A 316 -1.96 14.86 -16.40
CA ILE A 316 -0.77 15.11 -17.22
C ILE A 316 0.29 15.90 -16.46
N LYS A 317 -0.11 16.91 -15.67
CA LYS A 317 0.82 17.64 -14.81
C LYS A 317 1.51 16.71 -13.81
N ILE A 318 0.77 15.82 -13.15
CA ILE A 318 1.35 14.85 -12.20
C ILE A 318 2.38 13.95 -12.89
N LEU A 319 2.10 13.49 -14.12
CA LEU A 319 3.07 12.75 -14.92
C LEU A 319 4.30 13.61 -15.21
N LYS A 320 4.15 14.82 -15.73
CA LYS A 320 5.27 15.73 -16.04
C LYS A 320 6.15 16.00 -14.81
N ASP A 321 5.52 16.30 -13.67
CA ASP A 321 6.20 16.57 -12.40
C ASP A 321 7.01 15.36 -11.91
N PHE A 322 6.54 14.13 -12.16
CA PHE A 322 7.28 12.90 -11.83
C PHE A 322 8.53 12.74 -12.70
N HIS A 323 8.43 13.01 -14.01
CA HIS A 323 9.56 12.87 -14.94
C HIS A 323 10.66 13.91 -14.72
N GLN A 324 10.32 15.10 -14.22
CA GLN A 324 11.26 16.19 -14.01
C GLN A 324 12.06 16.09 -12.70
N ARG A 325 11.84 15.04 -11.89
CA ARG A 325 12.54 14.93 -10.60
C ARG A 325 14.01 14.51 -10.75
N PRO A 326 14.94 15.27 -10.15
CA PRO A 326 16.32 14.82 -10.01
C PRO A 326 16.38 13.62 -9.06
N GLY A 327 17.01 12.52 -9.48
CA GLY A 327 17.32 11.38 -8.59
C GLY A 327 16.57 10.06 -8.84
N VAL A 328 15.79 9.92 -9.91
CA VAL A 328 15.24 8.59 -10.32
C VAL A 328 16.36 7.65 -10.83
N SER A 329 17.54 8.17 -11.07
CA SER A 329 18.77 7.44 -11.38
C SER A 329 19.59 7.31 -10.10
N VAL A 330 19.62 6.11 -9.48
CA VAL A 330 20.86 5.40 -9.05
C VAL A 330 20.54 3.91 -8.78
N ASP A 331 19.35 3.53 -8.27
CA ASP A 331 19.09 2.14 -7.82
C ASP A 331 17.95 1.38 -8.53
N SER A 332 17.30 1.94 -9.55
CA SER A 332 16.16 1.29 -10.22
C SER A 332 16.58 0.55 -11.50
N HIS A 333 16.22 -0.74 -11.60
CA HIS A 333 16.46 -1.68 -12.72
C HIS A 333 15.91 -1.31 -14.11
N LEU A 334 15.59 -0.04 -14.38
CA LEU A 334 15.03 0.42 -15.65
C LEU A 334 16.04 1.28 -16.39
N SER A 335 16.24 1.00 -17.68
CA SER A 335 17.06 1.83 -18.56
C SER A 335 16.42 3.21 -18.72
N GLN A 336 17.25 4.24 -18.86
CA GLN A 336 16.83 5.62 -19.17
C GLN A 336 15.86 5.67 -20.37
N GLU A 337 15.99 4.74 -21.32
CA GLU A 337 15.10 4.55 -22.47
C GLU A 337 13.64 4.33 -22.07
N SER A 338 13.37 3.56 -21.01
CA SER A 338 11.99 3.30 -20.57
C SER A 338 11.28 4.54 -20.02
N LEU A 339 12.01 5.46 -19.40
CA LEU A 339 11.50 6.74 -18.90
C LEU A 339 11.25 7.75 -20.04
N GLU A 340 12.04 7.68 -21.11
CA GLU A 340 11.84 8.48 -22.32
C GLU A 340 10.59 8.00 -23.08
N ASP A 341 10.39 6.68 -23.20
CA ASP A 341 9.23 6.09 -23.88
C ASP A 341 7.87 6.55 -23.34
N ILE A 342 7.73 6.70 -22.01
CA ILE A 342 6.45 7.16 -21.44
C ILE A 342 6.28 8.67 -21.61
N ARG A 343 7.36 9.45 -21.59
CA ARG A 343 7.32 10.89 -21.85
C ARG A 343 6.79 11.13 -23.23
N ASP A 344 7.41 10.50 -24.20
CA ASP A 344 7.05 10.61 -25.59
C ASP A 344 5.60 10.13 -25.81
N TRP A 345 5.18 9.07 -25.09
CA TRP A 345 3.79 8.61 -25.12
C TRP A 345 2.79 9.66 -24.58
N TYR A 346 2.99 10.22 -23.38
CA TYR A 346 1.98 11.15 -22.82
C TYR A 346 2.00 12.49 -23.53
N GLU A 347 3.16 12.95 -24.04
CA GLU A 347 3.25 14.17 -24.86
C GLU A 347 2.54 13.99 -26.20
N LEU A 348 2.75 12.86 -26.87
CA LEU A 348 2.03 12.52 -28.10
C LEU A 348 0.52 12.41 -27.82
N TRP A 349 0.13 11.73 -26.75
CA TRP A 349 -1.26 11.58 -26.37
C TRP A 349 -1.94 12.94 -26.09
N ASP A 350 -1.27 13.83 -25.34
CA ASP A 350 -1.75 15.19 -25.02
C ASP A 350 -1.95 16.01 -26.32
N CYS A 351 -0.99 15.93 -27.25
CA CYS A 351 -1.10 16.55 -28.57
C CYS A 351 -2.30 16.01 -29.37
N GLN A 352 -2.53 14.70 -29.36
CA GLN A 352 -3.66 14.10 -30.08
C GLN A 352 -5.00 14.48 -29.44
N LEU A 353 -5.08 14.57 -28.11
CA LEU A 353 -6.27 15.01 -27.41
C LEU A 353 -6.63 16.45 -27.80
N ILE A 354 -5.67 17.37 -27.71
CA ILE A 354 -5.86 18.77 -28.10
C ILE A 354 -6.33 18.87 -29.56
N ARG A 355 -5.71 18.11 -30.48
CA ARG A 355 -6.12 18.11 -31.90
C ARG A 355 -7.54 17.59 -32.10
N ALA A 356 -7.93 16.53 -31.38
CA ALA A 356 -9.29 15.99 -31.44
C ALA A 356 -10.32 17.00 -30.90
N THR A 357 -10.05 17.62 -29.76
CA THR A 357 -10.90 18.65 -29.15
C THR A 357 -11.06 19.88 -30.05
N THR A 358 -9.95 20.42 -30.58
CA THR A 358 -9.98 21.57 -31.48
C THR A 358 -10.71 21.27 -32.79
N ARG A 359 -10.56 20.05 -33.33
CA ARG A 359 -11.30 19.61 -34.51
C ARG A 359 -12.80 19.57 -34.23
N PHE A 360 -13.21 19.00 -33.10
CA PHE A 360 -14.61 18.98 -32.69
C PHE A 360 -15.17 20.41 -32.58
N ALA A 361 -14.49 21.28 -31.82
CA ALA A 361 -14.92 22.68 -31.62
C ALA A 361 -15.07 23.43 -32.95
N ARG A 362 -14.11 23.29 -33.86
CA ARG A 362 -14.15 23.93 -35.19
C ARG A 362 -15.33 23.49 -36.04
N ILE A 363 -15.62 22.19 -36.05
CA ILE A 363 -16.74 21.64 -36.82
C ILE A 363 -18.06 22.16 -36.25
N GLN A 364 -18.23 22.15 -34.94
CA GLN A 364 -19.45 22.65 -34.29
C GLN A 364 -19.63 24.16 -34.53
N HIS A 365 -18.56 24.95 -34.41
CA HIS A 365 -18.60 26.38 -34.73
C HIS A 365 -19.00 26.65 -36.19
N HIS A 366 -18.52 25.87 -37.16
CA HIS A 366 -18.94 26.01 -38.57
C HIS A 366 -20.42 25.64 -38.79
N VAL A 367 -20.90 24.60 -38.11
CA VAL A 367 -22.32 24.21 -38.16
C VAL A 367 -23.20 25.30 -37.55
N ASP A 368 -22.77 25.93 -36.46
CA ASP A 368 -23.50 27.02 -35.80
C ASP A 368 -23.62 28.28 -36.67
N HIS A 369 -22.58 28.65 -37.43
CA HIS A 369 -22.64 29.77 -38.39
C HIS A 369 -23.57 29.48 -39.57
N LEU A 370 -23.57 28.25 -40.10
CA LEU A 370 -24.47 27.85 -41.19
C LEU A 370 -25.95 27.81 -40.79
N ILE A 371 -26.25 27.70 -39.49
CA ILE A 371 -27.62 27.72 -38.94
C ILE A 371 -28.04 29.16 -38.58
N SER A 372 -27.09 30.07 -38.36
CA SER A 372 -27.34 31.44 -37.89
C SER A 372 -27.41 32.49 -39.01
N ASP A 373 -26.94 32.18 -40.23
CA ASP A 373 -27.12 33.02 -41.42
C ASP A 373 -28.33 32.53 -42.25
N PRO A 374 -29.44 33.31 -42.33
CA PRO A 374 -30.64 32.96 -43.10
C PRO A 374 -30.48 33.10 -44.62
#